data_AF-A0AAX1N2J5-F1
#
_entry.id   AF-A0AAX1N2J5-F1
#
_cell.length_a   1.000
_cell.length_b   1.000
_cell.length_c   1.000
_cell.angle_alpha   90.00
_cell.angle_beta   90.00
_cell.angle_gamma   90.00
#
_symmetry.space_group_name_H-M   'P 1'
#
loop_
_entity.id
_entity.type
_entity.pdbx_description
1 polymer ?
#
loop_
_entity_poly.entity_id
_entity_poly.type
_entity_poly.pdbx_seq_one_letter_code
_entity_poly.pdbx_strand_id
1 'polypeptide(L)'
;MEEIILEFEELEILRPKKRWKLYFVVLTEHPTDKDKWILTTIPNESHGVIQLKPRAENKIYFEPQDAVGANGLFVLDRNMPESRRIKVRVFLRHSRENARNAGQILSDVEGALGDEAFGQVTNLLGRTNPWLVIGKEAVQKVGKILSNIKDRDFGLITMDEEFGPEFENQSELDRMNNFSTGDARLVWSWATRNKS
;
A
#
# COMPACT_ATOMS: atom_id res chain seq x y z
N MET A 1 16.12 -17.48 -7.38
CA MET A 1 15.82 -16.79 -6.10
C MET A 1 14.33 -16.54 -6.09
N GLU A 2 13.61 -16.87 -5.03
CA GLU A 2 12.16 -16.69 -4.97
C GLU A 2 11.83 -15.23 -4.64
N GLU A 3 10.89 -14.65 -5.38
CA GLU A 3 10.39 -13.29 -5.21
C GLU A 3 8.92 -13.32 -4.82
N ILE A 4 8.50 -12.29 -4.07
CA ILE A 4 7.11 -12.08 -3.66
C ILE A 4 6.59 -10.78 -4.25
N ILE A 5 5.33 -10.81 -4.66
CA ILE A 5 4.62 -9.67 -5.23
C ILE A 5 3.32 -9.47 -4.45
N LEU A 6 2.98 -8.21 -4.19
CA LEU A 6 1.68 -7.79 -3.70
C LEU A 6 1.01 -6.92 -4.74
N GLU A 7 -0.23 -7.25 -5.11
CA GLU A 7 -1.07 -6.43 -5.96
C GLU A 7 -2.45 -6.21 -5.30
N PHE A 8 -3.08 -5.07 -5.56
CA PHE A 8 -4.47 -4.84 -5.18
C PHE A 8 -5.36 -5.14 -6.37
N GLU A 9 -6.37 -5.98 -6.17
CA GLU A 9 -7.25 -6.46 -7.24
C GLU A 9 -8.55 -5.65 -7.30
N GLU A 10 -9.16 -5.44 -6.13
CA GLU A 10 -10.49 -4.83 -6.05
C GLU A 10 -10.61 -3.93 -4.81
N LEU A 11 -11.12 -2.71 -5.00
CA LEU A 11 -11.51 -1.82 -3.91
C LEU A 11 -13.01 -1.53 -3.98
N GLU A 12 -13.72 -1.81 -2.88
CA GLU A 12 -15.13 -1.47 -2.71
C GLU A 12 -15.33 -0.47 -1.57
N ILE A 13 -16.08 0.60 -1.82
CA ILE A 13 -16.46 1.60 -0.83
C ILE A 13 -17.88 1.32 -0.33
N LEU A 14 -17.97 0.87 0.92
CA LEU A 14 -19.22 0.43 1.56
C LEU A 14 -20.06 1.60 2.09
N ARG A 15 -19.77 2.82 1.64
CA ARG A 15 -20.48 4.05 2.04
C ARG A 15 -21.40 4.54 0.94
N PRO A 16 -22.57 5.14 1.28
CA PRO A 16 -23.49 5.67 0.29
C PRO A 16 -22.79 6.61 -0.70
N LYS A 17 -23.19 6.52 -1.97
CA LYS A 17 -22.55 7.13 -3.15
C LYS A 17 -21.98 8.53 -2.87
N LYS A 18 -20.66 8.66 -3.01
CA LYS A 18 -19.96 9.96 -3.01
C LYS A 18 -18.94 10.00 -4.14
N ARG A 19 -18.49 11.22 -4.44
CA ARG A 19 -17.28 11.41 -5.25
C ARG A 19 -16.09 11.14 -4.36
N TRP A 20 -15.25 10.19 -4.74
CA TRP A 20 -14.08 9.82 -3.97
C TRP A 20 -12.80 10.16 -4.72
N LYS A 21 -11.79 10.48 -3.93
CA LYS A 21 -10.42 10.76 -4.36
C LYS A 21 -9.53 10.01 -3.41
N LEU A 22 -9.15 8.80 -3.77
CA LEU A 22 -8.59 7.83 -2.86
C LEU A 22 -7.10 7.67 -3.09
N TYR A 23 -6.37 7.45 -2.02
CA TYR A 23 -5.01 6.98 -2.08
C TYR A 23 -4.75 6.06 -0.90
N PHE A 24 -3.79 5.17 -1.09
CA PHE A 24 -3.26 4.29 -0.09
C PHE A 24 -2.00 4.88 0.49
N VAL A 25 -1.80 4.67 1.79
CA VAL A 25 -0.48 4.76 2.42
C VAL A 25 -0.07 3.34 2.77
N VAL A 26 1.03 2.87 2.20
CA VAL A 26 1.54 1.51 2.39
C VAL A 26 2.78 1.59 3.26
N LEU A 27 2.81 0.79 4.31
CA LEU A 27 3.89 0.71 5.28
C LEU A 27 4.31 -0.76 5.43
N THR A 28 5.59 -1.05 5.23
CA THR A 28 6.14 -2.42 5.29
C THR A 28 7.56 -2.44 5.84
N GLU A 29 8.05 -3.62 6.20
CA GLU A 29 9.41 -3.83 6.71
C GLU A 29 10.45 -3.51 5.64
N HIS A 30 11.55 -2.83 6.02
CA HIS A 30 12.65 -2.55 5.10
C HIS A 30 13.27 -3.87 4.59
N PRO A 31 13.64 -3.99 3.30
CA PRO A 31 14.03 -5.28 2.74
C PRO A 31 15.30 -5.88 3.34
N THR A 32 16.21 -5.04 3.84
CA THR A 32 17.52 -5.45 4.34
C THR A 32 17.84 -4.97 5.76
N ASP A 33 17.02 -4.11 6.36
CA ASP A 33 17.32 -3.47 7.65
C ASP A 33 16.18 -3.78 8.63
N LYS A 34 16.46 -4.64 9.61
CA LYS A 34 15.43 -5.23 10.49
C LYS A 34 14.85 -4.23 11.50
N ASP A 35 15.51 -3.10 11.70
CA ASP A 35 15.11 -2.05 12.63
C ASP A 35 14.41 -0.89 11.92
N LYS A 36 14.19 -1.01 10.60
CA LYS A 36 13.54 0.00 9.79
C LYS A 36 12.31 -0.53 9.06
N TRP A 37 11.41 0.40 8.81
CA TRP A 37 10.24 0.24 7.97
C TRP A 37 10.28 1.29 6.87
N ILE A 38 9.48 1.09 5.85
CA ILE A 38 9.38 1.97 4.70
C ILE A 38 7.93 2.26 4.39
N LEU A 39 7.68 3.52 4.05
CA LEU A 39 6.35 4.05 3.79
C LEU A 39 6.31 4.68 2.40
N THR A 40 5.27 4.38 1.63
CA THR A 40 4.99 5.08 0.37
C THR A 40 3.50 5.36 0.22
N THR A 41 3.12 6.05 -0.85
CA THR A 41 1.71 6.30 -1.20
C THR A 41 1.41 5.83 -2.62
N ILE A 42 0.19 5.34 -2.84
CA ILE A 42 -0.29 4.79 -4.11
C ILE A 42 -1.69 5.36 -4.41
N PRO A 43 -2.03 5.77 -5.65
CA PRO A 43 -1.20 5.76 -6.85
C PRO A 43 -0.24 6.95 -6.85
N ASN A 44 0.85 6.85 -7.64
CA ASN A 44 1.80 7.95 -7.82
C ASN A 44 2.00 8.31 -9.30
N GLU A 45 0.98 8.04 -10.12
CA GLU A 45 0.91 8.59 -11.47
C GLU A 45 0.48 10.06 -11.43
N SER A 46 0.56 10.74 -12.57
CA SER A 46 0.31 12.17 -12.79
C SER A 46 -1.01 12.74 -12.22
N HIS A 47 -1.93 11.88 -11.76
CA HIS A 47 -3.20 12.27 -11.15
C HIS A 47 -3.30 12.05 -9.63
N GLY A 48 -2.29 11.48 -8.95
CA GLY A 48 -2.08 11.44 -7.49
C GLY A 48 -3.13 10.73 -6.61
N VAL A 49 -4.34 10.48 -7.13
CA VAL A 49 -5.46 9.85 -6.44
C VAL A 49 -6.31 9.04 -7.42
N ILE A 50 -6.87 7.93 -6.94
CA ILE A 50 -7.91 7.17 -7.63
C ILE A 50 -9.22 7.94 -7.52
N GLN A 51 -9.75 8.41 -8.66
CA GLN A 51 -10.99 9.16 -8.69
C GLN A 51 -12.18 8.26 -8.99
N LEU A 52 -13.11 8.11 -8.03
CA LEU A 52 -14.39 7.44 -8.27
C LEU A 52 -15.47 8.46 -8.56
N LYS A 53 -16.07 8.33 -9.74
CA LYS A 53 -17.29 9.04 -10.11
C LYS A 53 -18.51 8.36 -9.49
N PRO A 54 -19.61 9.07 -9.24
CA PRO A 54 -20.81 8.48 -8.60
C PRO A 54 -21.44 7.32 -9.37
N ARG A 55 -21.12 7.17 -10.67
CA ARG A 55 -21.59 6.08 -11.53
C ARG A 55 -20.76 4.80 -11.43
N ALA A 56 -19.58 4.83 -10.79
CA ALA A 56 -18.70 3.67 -10.64
C ALA A 56 -19.17 2.70 -9.54
N GLU A 57 -20.42 2.81 -9.07
CA GLU A 57 -21.02 1.94 -8.05
C GLU A 57 -20.17 1.71 -6.79
N ASN A 58 -19.30 2.67 -6.46
CA ASN A 58 -18.33 2.58 -5.37
C ASN A 58 -17.38 1.38 -5.45
N LYS A 59 -17.22 0.76 -6.62
CA LYS A 59 -16.40 -0.41 -6.82
C LYS A 59 -15.34 -0.14 -7.89
N ILE A 60 -14.13 -0.61 -7.65
CA ILE A 60 -12.99 -0.47 -8.56
C ILE A 60 -12.38 -1.84 -8.70
N TYR A 61 -12.24 -2.27 -9.94
CA TYR A 61 -11.36 -3.35 -10.31
C TYR A 61 -10.10 -2.70 -10.84
N PHE A 62 -8.96 -3.03 -10.23
CA PHE A 62 -7.70 -2.54 -10.71
C PHE A 62 -7.30 -3.38 -11.91
N GLU A 63 -7.08 -2.72 -13.04
CA GLU A 63 -6.59 -3.37 -14.25
C GLU A 63 -5.12 -2.96 -14.45
N PRO A 64 -4.26 -3.88 -14.92
CA PRO A 64 -2.87 -3.57 -15.23
C PRO A 64 -2.81 -2.54 -16.35
N GLN A 65 -2.30 -1.34 -16.08
CA GLN A 65 -2.26 -0.31 -17.12
C GLN A 65 -1.15 -0.54 -18.15
N ASP A 66 -0.02 -1.16 -17.80
CA ASP A 66 1.16 -1.22 -18.72
C ASP A 66 2.16 -2.39 -18.49
N ALA A 67 1.83 -3.47 -17.76
CA ALA A 67 2.78 -4.55 -17.47
C ALA A 67 2.29 -5.93 -17.95
N VAL A 68 3.09 -6.61 -18.78
CA VAL A 68 2.90 -8.02 -19.13
C VAL A 68 3.04 -8.85 -17.84
N GLY A 69 1.94 -9.43 -17.37
CA GLY A 69 1.90 -10.32 -16.20
C GLY A 69 1.52 -9.66 -14.86
N ALA A 70 1.03 -8.42 -14.84
CA ALA A 70 0.34 -7.86 -13.68
C ALA A 70 -1.17 -8.16 -13.78
N ASN A 71 -1.80 -8.52 -12.66
CA ASN A 71 -3.24 -8.80 -12.59
C ASN A 71 -4.02 -7.63 -11.98
N GLY A 72 -3.36 -6.83 -11.14
CA GLY A 72 -3.98 -5.70 -10.44
C GLY A 72 -3.10 -4.44 -10.34
N LEU A 73 -3.42 -3.59 -9.37
CA LEU A 73 -2.61 -2.42 -9.02
C LEU A 73 -1.38 -2.90 -8.26
N PHE A 74 -0.25 -2.94 -8.95
CA PHE A 74 1.05 -3.26 -8.36
C PHE A 74 1.30 -2.46 -7.07
N VAL A 75 1.75 -3.12 -6.01
CA VAL A 75 2.06 -2.50 -4.70
C VAL A 75 3.54 -2.61 -4.39
N LEU A 76 4.10 -3.82 -4.38
CA LEU A 76 5.52 -4.07 -4.13
C LEU A 76 5.99 -5.39 -4.77
N ASP A 77 7.30 -5.47 -5.00
CA ASP A 77 8.04 -6.65 -5.43
C ASP A 77 9.37 -6.72 -4.69
N ARG A 78 9.70 -7.88 -4.11
CA ARG A 78 11.00 -8.11 -3.47
C ARG A 78 11.36 -9.58 -3.42
N ASN A 79 12.64 -9.84 -3.15
CA ASN A 79 13.08 -11.17 -2.75
C ASN A 79 12.32 -11.64 -1.50
N MET A 80 12.00 -12.94 -1.48
CA MET A 80 11.43 -13.64 -0.34
C MET A 80 12.29 -13.40 0.92
N PRO A 81 11.72 -12.92 2.03
CA PRO A 81 12.42 -12.81 3.30
C PRO A 81 12.92 -14.18 3.80
N GLU A 82 14.05 -14.23 4.50
CA GLU A 82 14.57 -15.48 5.10
C GLU A 82 13.55 -16.14 6.06
N SER A 83 12.76 -15.33 6.75
CA SER A 83 11.67 -15.78 7.63
C SER A 83 10.47 -16.34 6.89
N ARG A 84 10.41 -16.18 5.55
CA ARG A 84 9.22 -16.38 4.71
C ARG A 84 7.98 -15.64 5.23
N ARG A 85 8.20 -14.50 5.90
CA ARG A 85 7.14 -13.67 6.48
C ARG A 85 7.38 -12.22 6.13
N ILE A 86 6.30 -11.51 5.81
CA ILE A 86 6.33 -10.06 5.58
C ILE A 86 5.21 -9.39 6.35
N LYS A 87 5.51 -8.21 6.91
CA LYS A 87 4.49 -7.35 7.46
C LYS A 87 4.13 -6.19 6.56
N VAL A 88 2.83 -5.98 6.38
CA VAL A 88 2.31 -4.89 5.56
C VAL A 88 1.10 -4.24 6.26
N ARG A 89 1.08 -2.92 6.29
CA ARG A 89 0.00 -2.09 6.80
C ARG A 89 -0.44 -1.16 5.67
N VAL A 90 -1.73 -1.12 5.40
CA VAL A 90 -2.31 -0.31 4.32
C VAL A 90 -3.41 0.57 4.88
N PHE A 91 -3.20 1.88 4.83
CA PHE A 91 -4.23 2.86 5.15
C PHE A 91 -4.92 3.31 3.87
N LEU A 92 -6.25 3.44 3.90
CA LEU A 92 -7.00 4.08 2.83
C LEU A 92 -7.42 5.47 3.28
N ARG A 93 -7.22 6.45 2.41
CA ARG A 93 -7.51 7.85 2.69
C ARG A 93 -8.30 8.46 1.55
N HIS A 94 -9.17 9.39 1.90
CA HIS A 94 -9.86 10.22 0.92
C HIS A 94 -9.36 11.66 1.00
N SER A 95 -8.67 12.07 -0.06
CA SER A 95 -8.13 13.42 -0.25
C SER A 95 -9.24 14.45 -0.39
N ARG A 96 -9.09 15.59 0.31
CA ARG A 96 -9.93 16.77 0.08
C ARG A 96 -9.53 17.55 -1.17
N GLU A 97 -8.29 17.42 -1.61
CA GLU A 97 -7.71 18.15 -2.75
C GLU A 97 -7.93 17.40 -4.07
N ASN A 98 -7.89 18.10 -5.22
CA ASN A 98 -8.11 17.47 -6.54
C ASN A 98 -6.91 16.65 -7.02
N ALA A 99 -5.71 17.04 -6.60
CA ALA A 99 -4.48 16.32 -6.80
C ALA A 99 -3.75 16.37 -5.46
N ARG A 100 -3.25 15.23 -5.00
CA ARG A 100 -2.35 15.18 -3.84
C ARG A 100 -1.02 14.65 -4.34
N ASN A 101 0.06 15.37 -4.06
CA ASN A 101 1.40 14.92 -4.40
C ASN A 101 1.82 13.88 -3.35
N ALA A 102 2.13 12.66 -3.80
CA ALA A 102 2.70 11.61 -2.97
C ALA A 102 3.87 12.13 -2.11
N GLY A 103 4.77 12.91 -2.72
CA GLY A 103 5.89 13.55 -2.04
C GLY A 103 5.47 14.50 -0.92
N GLN A 104 4.33 15.20 -1.04
CA GLN A 104 3.83 16.05 0.05
C GLN A 104 3.40 15.23 1.27
N ILE A 105 2.73 14.09 1.06
CA ILE A 105 2.35 13.21 2.16
C ILE A 105 3.59 12.65 2.85
N LEU A 106 4.58 12.20 2.07
CA LEU A 106 5.84 11.71 2.63
C LEU A 106 6.56 12.79 3.43
N SER A 107 6.66 14.01 2.90
CA SER A 107 7.25 15.15 3.60
C SER A 107 6.48 15.54 4.87
N ASP A 108 5.13 15.49 4.84
CA ASP A 108 4.29 15.76 6.02
C ASP A 108 4.57 14.71 7.12
N VAL A 109 4.69 13.44 6.74
CA VAL A 109 4.98 12.33 7.66
C VAL A 109 6.41 12.43 8.18
N GLU A 110 7.38 12.67 7.31
CA GLU A 110 8.80 12.86 7.63
C GLU A 110 8.98 14.00 8.65
N GLY A 111 8.41 15.17 8.39
CA GLY A 111 8.47 16.31 9.31
C GLY A 111 7.78 16.04 10.66
N ALA A 112 6.72 15.24 10.67
CA ALA A 112 6.03 14.86 11.91
C ALA A 112 6.79 13.79 12.73
N LEU A 113 7.60 12.96 12.07
CA LEU A 113 8.43 11.92 12.70
C LEU A 113 9.75 12.47 13.24
N GLY A 114 10.31 13.52 12.61
CA GLY A 114 11.58 14.11 13.03
C GLY A 114 12.72 13.08 12.96
N ASP A 115 13.41 12.88 14.08
CA ASP A 115 14.61 12.01 14.17
C ASP A 115 14.33 10.53 13.87
N GLU A 116 13.07 10.11 13.84
CA GLU A 116 12.70 8.73 13.46
C GLU A 116 12.51 8.52 11.96
N ALA A 117 12.67 9.58 11.15
CA ALA A 117 12.69 9.51 9.70
C ALA A 117 14.13 9.62 9.19
N PHE A 118 14.52 8.70 8.30
CA PHE A 118 15.87 8.56 7.77
C PHE A 118 16.00 9.03 6.32
N GLY A 119 15.02 9.82 5.86
CA GLY A 119 14.94 10.32 4.49
C GLY A 119 14.25 9.37 3.51
N GLN A 120 14.15 9.84 2.26
CA GLN A 120 13.46 9.14 1.19
C GLN A 120 14.43 8.44 0.25
N VAL A 121 14.07 7.23 -0.18
CA VAL A 121 14.82 6.40 -1.13
C VAL A 121 13.92 6.01 -2.30
N THR A 122 14.47 5.94 -3.51
CA THR A 122 13.74 5.54 -4.72
C THR A 122 14.16 4.14 -5.16
N ASN A 123 13.41 3.53 -6.10
CA ASN A 123 13.70 2.23 -6.68
C ASN A 123 13.77 1.09 -5.64
N LEU A 124 12.98 1.22 -4.57
CA LEU A 124 12.83 0.20 -3.56
C LEU A 124 11.55 -0.61 -3.83
N LEU A 125 11.62 -1.90 -3.56
CA LEU A 125 10.51 -2.84 -3.71
C LEU A 125 9.83 -2.82 -5.10
N GLY A 126 10.62 -2.70 -6.17
CA GLY A 126 10.12 -2.71 -7.56
C GLY A 126 9.37 -1.45 -7.98
N ARG A 127 9.29 -0.40 -7.14
CA ARG A 127 8.65 0.88 -7.49
C ARG A 127 9.66 1.99 -7.66
N THR A 128 9.38 2.86 -8.63
CA THR A 128 10.08 4.14 -8.81
C THR A 128 9.64 5.21 -7.81
N ASN A 129 8.48 5.04 -7.17
CA ASN A 129 7.99 5.93 -6.12
C ASN A 129 9.02 6.10 -4.99
N PRO A 130 9.11 7.30 -4.40
CA PRO A 130 9.87 7.47 -3.18
C PRO A 130 9.25 6.66 -2.03
N TRP A 131 10.12 6.07 -1.23
CA TRP A 131 9.82 5.42 0.03
C TRP A 131 10.48 6.21 1.15
N LEU A 132 9.69 6.67 2.10
CA LEU A 132 10.22 7.24 3.34
C LEU A 132 10.70 6.11 4.25
N VAL A 133 11.97 6.13 4.62
CA VAL A 133 12.54 5.17 5.56
C VAL A 133 12.32 5.69 6.99
N ILE A 134 11.76 4.85 7.85
CA ILE A 134 11.43 5.20 9.23
C ILE A 134 11.91 4.13 10.21
N GLY A 135 12.09 4.52 11.48
CA GLY A 135 12.39 3.58 12.55
C GLY A 135 11.22 2.64 12.82
N LYS A 136 11.52 1.40 13.23
CA LYS A 136 10.49 0.41 13.61
C LYS A 136 9.57 0.90 14.72
N GLU A 137 10.08 1.70 15.66
CA GLU A 137 9.28 2.28 16.74
C GLU A 137 8.29 3.35 16.25
N ALA A 138 8.60 4.03 15.14
CA ALA A 138 7.74 5.05 14.53
C ALA A 138 6.49 4.47 13.86
N VAL A 139 6.47 3.17 13.54
CA VAL A 139 5.35 2.49 12.86
C VAL A 139 4.02 2.74 13.58
N GLN A 140 4.01 2.69 14.91
CA GLN A 140 2.81 2.90 15.72
C GLN A 140 2.32 4.36 15.69
N LYS A 141 3.21 5.31 15.40
CA LYS A 141 2.91 6.75 15.34
C LYS A 141 2.30 7.15 14.00
N VAL A 142 2.58 6.41 12.92
CA VAL A 142 2.11 6.72 11.56
C VAL A 142 0.59 6.92 11.51
N GLY A 143 -0.21 6.01 12.10
CA GLY A 143 -1.66 6.14 12.11
C GLY A 143 -2.15 7.45 12.75
N LYS A 144 -1.53 7.87 13.85
CA LYS A 144 -1.83 9.14 14.52
C LYS A 144 -1.42 10.35 13.66
N ILE A 145 -0.26 10.29 13.01
CA ILE A 145 0.20 11.35 12.10
C ILE A 145 -0.77 11.50 10.93
N LEU A 146 -1.15 10.39 10.29
CA LEU A 146 -2.12 10.39 9.20
C LEU A 146 -3.50 10.92 9.66
N SER A 147 -3.90 10.69 10.91
CA SER A 147 -5.15 11.23 11.45
C SER A 147 -5.16 12.76 11.58
N ASN A 148 -3.98 13.38 11.72
CA ASN A 148 -3.84 14.85 11.77
C ASN A 148 -3.89 15.49 10.37
N ILE A 149 -3.64 14.71 9.31
CA ILE A 149 -3.83 15.16 7.94
C ILE A 149 -5.33 15.36 7.71
N LYS A 150 -5.73 16.51 7.14
CA LYS A 150 -7.12 16.91 6.90
C LYS A 150 -7.90 16.03 5.91
N ASP A 151 -7.43 14.82 5.60
CA ASP A 151 -8.14 13.87 4.77
C ASP A 151 -9.11 13.02 5.59
N ARG A 152 -10.09 12.42 4.91
CA ARG A 152 -10.97 11.46 5.58
C ARG A 152 -10.27 10.12 5.70
N ASP A 153 -10.35 9.54 6.89
CA ASP A 153 -9.85 8.20 7.19
C ASP A 153 -10.84 7.12 6.76
N PHE A 154 -10.37 6.12 6.01
CA PHE A 154 -11.09 4.87 5.80
C PHE A 154 -10.54 3.74 6.67
N GLY A 155 -9.50 4.00 7.46
CA GLY A 155 -8.91 3.04 8.37
C GLY A 155 -7.74 2.27 7.76
N LEU A 156 -7.42 1.17 8.44
CA LEU A 156 -6.23 0.35 8.20
C LEU A 156 -6.65 -1.10 7.87
N ILE A 157 -5.90 -1.73 6.97
CA ILE A 157 -5.83 -3.19 6.80
C ILE A 157 -4.42 -3.66 7.16
N THR A 158 -4.36 -4.79 7.87
CA THR A 158 -3.13 -5.57 8.05
C THR A 158 -3.10 -6.67 6.99
N MET A 159 -2.03 -6.69 6.20
CA MET A 159 -1.81 -7.68 5.13
C MET A 159 -0.53 -8.48 5.43
N ASP A 160 -0.33 -8.85 6.69
CA ASP A 160 0.78 -9.72 7.07
C ASP A 160 0.59 -11.07 6.38
N GLU A 161 1.68 -11.64 5.87
CA GLU A 161 1.64 -12.94 5.20
C GLU A 161 2.83 -13.80 5.59
N GLU A 162 2.57 -15.10 5.71
CA GLU A 162 3.55 -16.16 5.88
C GLU A 162 3.46 -17.09 4.66
N PHE A 163 4.55 -17.17 3.88
CA PHE A 163 4.56 -17.92 2.63
C PHE A 163 4.82 -19.41 2.89
N GLY A 164 3.75 -20.13 3.27
CA GLY A 164 3.78 -21.55 3.57
C GLY A 164 3.67 -22.48 2.36
N PRO A 165 3.47 -23.79 2.59
CA PRO A 165 3.35 -24.81 1.54
C PRO A 165 2.19 -24.58 0.55
N GLU A 166 1.20 -23.77 0.91
CA GLU A 166 0.11 -23.36 0.02
C GLU A 166 0.63 -22.67 -1.26
N PHE A 167 1.77 -22.00 -1.19
CA PHE A 167 2.42 -21.36 -2.34
C PHE A 167 3.21 -22.33 -3.23
N GLU A 168 3.40 -23.59 -2.82
CA GLU A 168 4.09 -24.61 -3.63
C GLU A 168 3.22 -25.11 -4.79
N ASN A 169 1.90 -25.11 -4.60
CA ASN A 169 0.93 -25.61 -5.58
C ASN A 169 0.12 -24.49 -6.26
N GLN A 170 0.12 -23.28 -5.68
CA GLN A 170 -0.57 -22.11 -6.19
C GLN A 170 0.39 -20.93 -6.14
N SER A 171 0.80 -20.42 -7.30
CA SER A 171 1.76 -19.31 -7.38
C SER A 171 1.17 -17.97 -6.94
N GLU A 172 -0.13 -17.89 -6.71
CA GLU A 172 -0.88 -16.69 -6.38
C GLU A 172 -2.04 -17.03 -5.45
N LEU A 173 -2.23 -16.22 -4.41
CA LEU A 173 -3.28 -16.37 -3.43
C LEU A 173 -3.98 -15.04 -3.15
N ASP A 174 -5.29 -15.04 -3.35
CA ASP A 174 -6.13 -13.91 -3.03
C ASP A 174 -6.49 -13.88 -1.54
N ARG A 175 -6.61 -12.66 -1.03
CA ARG A 175 -7.07 -12.32 0.30
C ARG A 175 -8.05 -11.17 0.19
N MET A 176 -8.96 -11.10 1.16
CA MET A 176 -9.94 -10.03 1.22
C MET A 176 -10.20 -9.65 2.66
N ASN A 177 -10.26 -8.34 2.94
CA ASN A 177 -10.66 -7.84 4.24
C ASN A 177 -11.24 -6.43 4.18
N ASN A 178 -11.98 -6.06 5.22
CA ASN A 178 -12.50 -4.71 5.43
C ASN A 178 -11.42 -3.84 6.08
N PHE A 179 -11.39 -2.57 5.72
CA PHE A 179 -10.67 -1.58 6.50
C PHE A 179 -11.28 -1.43 7.90
N SER A 180 -10.47 -1.06 8.88
CA SER A 180 -10.86 -1.02 10.30
C SER A 180 -12.07 -0.15 10.64
N THR A 181 -12.47 0.81 9.79
CA THR A 181 -13.70 1.60 10.01
C THR A 181 -14.96 0.89 9.51
N GLY A 182 -14.82 -0.16 8.68
CA GLY A 182 -15.90 -0.82 7.96
C GLY A 182 -16.41 -0.05 6.73
N ASP A 183 -15.82 1.10 6.39
CA ASP A 183 -16.30 1.96 5.30
C ASP A 183 -15.79 1.53 3.91
N ALA A 184 -14.87 0.56 3.84
CA ALA A 184 -14.32 0.03 2.60
C ALA A 184 -13.82 -1.42 2.77
N ARG A 185 -13.67 -2.12 1.64
CA ARG A 185 -13.13 -3.48 1.53
C ARG A 185 -12.11 -3.55 0.41
N LEU A 186 -11.03 -4.30 0.62
CA LEU A 186 -9.97 -4.49 -0.36
C LEU A 186 -9.74 -5.99 -0.60
N VAL A 187 -9.58 -6.36 -1.86
CA VAL A 187 -9.05 -7.65 -2.31
C VAL A 187 -7.62 -7.42 -2.78
N TRP A 188 -6.70 -8.28 -2.36
CA TRP A 188 -5.30 -8.24 -2.76
C TRP A 188 -4.79 -9.66 -3.01
N SER A 189 -3.79 -9.76 -3.87
CA SER A 189 -3.11 -11.01 -4.21
C SER A 189 -1.69 -10.99 -3.67
N TRP A 190 -1.26 -12.13 -3.13
CA TRP A 190 0.15 -12.41 -2.90
C TRP A 190 0.60 -13.43 -3.93
N ALA A 191 1.66 -13.15 -4.67
CA ALA A 191 2.24 -14.09 -5.62
C ALA A 191 3.69 -14.41 -5.29
N THR A 192 4.10 -15.67 -5.53
CA THR A 192 5.49 -16.13 -5.44
C THR A 192 5.97 -16.51 -6.83
N ARG A 193 7.14 -16.02 -7.23
CA ARG A 193 7.76 -16.38 -8.52
C ARG A 193 9.22 -16.79 -8.36
N ASN A 194 9.66 -17.72 -9.19
CA ASN A 194 11.07 -18.02 -9.33
C ASN A 194 11.70 -17.02 -10.29
N LYS A 195 12.73 -16.29 -9.81
CA LYS A 195 13.55 -15.45 -10.67
C LYS A 195 14.26 -16.33 -11.71
N SER A 196 13.95 -16.10 -12.99
CA SER A 196 14.57 -16.75 -14.15
C SER A 196 16.03 -16.35 -14.36
#